data_AF-A0A6M7UPR4-F1
#
_entry.id   AF-A0A6M7UPR4-F1
#
_cell.length_a   1.000
_cell.length_b   1.000
_cell.length_c   1.000
_cell.angle_alpha   90.00
_cell.angle_beta   90.00
_cell.angle_gamma   90.00
#
_symmetry.space_group_name_H-M   'P 1'
#
loop_
_entity.id
_entity.type
_entity.pdbx_description
1 polymer ?
#
loop_
_entity_poly.entity_id
_entity_poly.type
_entity_poly.pdbx_seq_one_letter_code
_entity_poly.pdbx_strand_id
1 'polypeptide(L)'
;MDDLFSSDRRNLPRVIPERIREAREARGLQIEPFAELLNVTKQAVSRIESGLSAPSGETFGRIIAVTEQPPAFFTTPRQRSGAGIAPFWQFKASRIVPSQAHRSSA
;
A
#
# COMPACT_ATOMS: atom_id res chain seq x y z
N MET A 1 1.89 10.54 -37.58
CA MET A 1 2.53 11.27 -36.46
C MET A 1 1.38 11.77 -35.61
N ASP A 2 1.48 11.71 -34.27
CA ASP A 2 0.39 11.86 -33.28
C ASP A 2 -0.45 10.61 -32.98
N ASP A 3 0.17 9.61 -32.34
CA ASP A 3 -0.56 8.74 -31.37
C ASP A 3 0.38 7.96 -30.42
N LEU A 4 1.50 8.57 -30.01
CA LEU A 4 2.47 7.97 -29.08
C LEU A 4 2.28 8.40 -27.61
N PHE A 5 1.13 9.01 -27.29
CA PHE A 5 0.79 9.43 -25.91
C PHE A 5 -0.61 8.97 -25.46
N SER A 6 -1.20 7.97 -26.14
CA SER A 6 -2.66 7.72 -26.10
C SER A 6 -3.11 6.48 -25.31
N SER A 7 -2.25 5.78 -24.56
CA SER A 7 -2.74 4.65 -23.73
C SER A 7 -2.08 4.46 -22.36
N ASP A 8 -1.10 5.29 -22.00
CA ASP A 8 -0.55 5.33 -20.64
C ASP A 8 -0.82 6.69 -19.98
N ARG A 9 -2.08 7.14 -20.01
CA ARG A 9 -2.54 8.20 -19.11
C ARG A 9 -2.66 7.61 -17.71
N ARG A 10 -1.50 7.42 -17.08
CA ARG A 10 -1.27 7.55 -15.64
C ARG A 10 -2.09 6.56 -14.81
N ASN A 11 -1.61 5.33 -14.70
CA ASN A 11 -1.88 4.52 -13.51
C ASN A 11 -1.14 5.12 -12.29
N LEU A 12 -1.47 6.38 -11.97
CA LEU A 12 -0.91 7.08 -10.83
C LEU A 12 -1.48 6.44 -9.57
N PRO A 13 -0.64 6.12 -8.58
CA PRO A 13 -1.09 5.57 -7.32
C PRO A 13 -2.14 6.50 -6.69
N ARG A 14 -3.36 6.00 -6.50
CA ARG A 14 -4.44 6.75 -5.86
C ARG A 14 -4.31 6.60 -4.35
N VAL A 15 -4.61 7.68 -3.63
CA VAL A 15 -4.70 7.66 -2.17
C VAL A 15 -5.82 6.72 -1.73
N ILE A 16 -5.54 5.89 -0.74
CA ILE A 16 -6.43 4.92 -0.12
C ILE A 16 -7.01 5.58 1.14
N PRO A 17 -8.29 5.97 1.13
CA PRO A 17 -8.97 6.67 2.22
C PRO A 17 -8.80 6.01 3.59
N GLU A 18 -8.92 4.69 3.63
CA GLU A 18 -8.86 3.89 4.85
C GLU A 18 -7.49 3.99 5.51
N ARG A 19 -6.41 4.16 4.73
CA ARG A 19 -5.06 4.35 5.27
C ARG A 19 -4.89 5.70 5.97
N ILE A 20 -5.60 6.73 5.53
CA ILE A 20 -5.59 8.03 6.23
C ILE A 20 -6.22 7.87 7.62
N ARG A 21 -7.36 7.18 7.68
CA ARG A 21 -8.04 6.87 8.94
C ARG A 21 -7.16 6.04 9.88
N GLU A 22 -6.58 4.95 9.37
CA GLU A 22 -5.67 4.08 10.14
C GLU A 22 -4.48 4.86 10.70
N ALA A 23 -3.85 5.70 9.88
CA ALA A 23 -2.70 6.50 10.30
C ALA A 23 -3.08 7.54 11.36
N ARG A 24 -4.26 8.17 11.24
CA ARG A 24 -4.80 9.07 12.27
C ARG A 24 -5.02 8.32 13.59
N GLU A 25 -5.70 7.18 13.53
CA GLU A 25 -6.04 6.37 14.71
C GLU A 25 -4.77 5.81 15.39
N ALA A 26 -3.75 5.42 14.62
CA ALA A 26 -2.45 4.99 15.13
C ALA A 26 -1.70 6.09 15.91
N ARG A 27 -1.99 7.37 15.63
CA ARG A 27 -1.49 8.52 16.41
C ARG A 27 -2.37 8.87 17.60
N GLY A 28 -3.46 8.14 17.84
CA GLY A 28 -4.43 8.43 18.90
C GLY A 28 -5.25 9.71 18.65
N LEU A 29 -5.25 10.23 17.42
CA LEU A 29 -5.91 11.49 17.09
C LEU A 29 -7.40 11.25 16.80
N GLN A 30 -8.25 12.08 17.41
CA GLN A 30 -9.65 12.18 17.02
C GLN A 30 -9.79 13.01 15.73
N ILE A 31 -10.98 13.00 15.11
CA ILE A 31 -11.21 13.72 13.86
C ILE A 31 -11.02 15.24 14.03
N GLU A 32 -11.49 15.83 15.13
CA GLU A 32 -11.39 17.29 15.34
C GLU A 32 -9.93 17.76 15.41
N PRO A 33 -9.08 17.22 16.31
CA PRO A 33 -7.68 17.67 16.39
C PRO A 33 -6.91 17.37 15.10
N PHE A 34 -7.24 16.28 14.40
CA PHE A 34 -6.62 16.01 13.11
C PHE A 34 -7.02 17.03 12.05
N ALA A 35 -8.29 17.44 11.98
CA ALA A 35 -8.75 18.46 11.06
C ALA A 35 -8.06 19.81 11.31
N GLU A 36 -7.89 20.21 12.57
CA GLU A 36 -7.15 21.40 12.97
C GLU A 36 -5.69 21.37 12.49
N LEU A 37 -4.97 20.25 12.72
CA LEU A 37 -3.59 20.06 12.26
C LEU A 37 -3.46 20.09 10.73
N LEU A 38 -4.48 19.62 10.01
CA LEU A 38 -4.54 19.67 8.56
C LEU A 38 -5.00 21.04 8.02
N ASN A 39 -5.45 21.95 8.89
CA ASN A 39 -6.09 23.22 8.55
C ASN A 39 -7.25 23.02 7.54
N VAL A 40 -8.13 22.08 7.83
CA VAL A 40 -9.37 21.81 7.07
C VAL A 40 -10.54 21.60 8.04
N THR A 41 -11.76 21.53 7.53
CA THR A 41 -12.93 21.27 8.38
C THR A 41 -13.02 19.81 8.78
N LYS A 42 -13.64 19.52 9.94
CA LYS A 42 -13.99 18.16 10.37
C LYS A 42 -14.76 17.39 9.29
N GLN A 43 -15.68 18.06 8.60
CA GLN A 43 -16.45 17.47 7.50
C GLN A 43 -15.56 17.06 6.32
N ALA A 44 -14.54 17.86 6.00
CA ALA A 44 -13.57 17.53 4.96
C ALA A 44 -12.79 16.26 5.32
N VAL A 45 -12.31 16.13 6.57
CA VAL A 45 -11.64 14.90 7.04
C VAL A 45 -12.57 13.69 6.94
N SER A 46 -13.82 13.80 7.39
CA SER A 46 -14.80 12.70 7.30
C SER A 46 -15.04 12.26 5.85
N ARG A 47 -15.17 13.19 4.91
CA ARG A 47 -15.32 12.90 3.49
C ARG A 47 -14.05 12.25 2.90
N ILE A 48 -12.87 12.70 3.32
CA ILE A 48 -11.59 12.13 2.90
C ILE A 48 -11.47 10.68 3.36
N GLU A 49 -11.67 10.41 4.66
CA GLU A 49 -11.56 9.07 5.25
C GLU A 49 -12.63 8.10 4.71
N SER A 50 -13.78 8.62 4.28
CA SER A 50 -14.86 7.82 3.67
C SER A 50 -14.69 7.64 2.15
N GLY A 51 -13.64 8.21 1.55
CA GLY A 51 -13.41 8.15 0.10
C GLY A 51 -14.36 8.98 -0.76
N LEU A 52 -15.19 9.83 -0.14
CA LEU A 52 -16.10 10.75 -0.83
C LEU A 52 -15.36 11.93 -1.46
N SER A 53 -14.13 12.20 -1.07
CA SER A 53 -13.30 13.29 -1.60
C SER A 53 -11.81 12.93 -1.49
N ALA A 54 -11.03 13.26 -2.52
CA ALA A 54 -9.59 13.15 -2.46
C ALA A 54 -8.99 14.38 -1.72
N PRO A 55 -7.91 14.21 -0.93
CA PRO A 55 -7.20 15.35 -0.37
C PRO A 55 -6.54 16.18 -1.48
N SER A 56 -6.43 17.50 -1.27
CA SER A 56 -5.55 18.33 -2.11
C SER A 56 -4.08 17.93 -1.89
N GLY A 57 -3.18 18.34 -2.79
CA GLY A 57 -1.74 18.08 -2.62
C GLY A 57 -1.18 18.65 -1.31
N GLU A 58 -1.63 19.85 -0.93
CA GLU A 58 -1.27 20.50 0.34
C GLU A 58 -1.78 19.72 1.56
N THR A 59 -3.06 19.33 1.55
CA THR A 59 -3.66 18.53 2.62
C THR A 59 -2.97 17.17 2.73
N PHE A 60 -2.63 16.53 1.60
CA PHE A 60 -1.92 15.26 1.59
C PHE A 60 -0.50 15.40 2.17
N GLY A 61 0.21 16.48 1.85
CA GLY A 61 1.49 16.80 2.48
C GLY A 61 1.39 16.94 4.00
N ARG A 62 0.35 17.61 4.50
CA ARG A 62 0.08 17.70 5.95
C ARG A 62 -0.26 16.35 6.57
N ILE A 63 -1.04 15.51 5.89
CA ILE A 63 -1.35 14.15 6.36
C ILE A 63 -0.05 13.37 6.57
N ILE A 64 0.86 13.38 5.58
CA ILE A 64 2.17 12.72 5.68
C ILE A 64 2.96 13.26 6.88
N ALA A 65 3.03 14.58 7.05
CA ALA A 65 3.78 15.21 8.13
C ALA A 65 3.21 14.89 9.53
N VAL A 66 1.89 14.95 9.70
CA VAL A 66 1.22 14.74 11.00
C VAL A 66 1.21 13.27 11.41
N THR A 67 1.03 12.36 10.44
CA THR A 67 0.95 10.92 10.71
C THR A 67 2.32 10.24 10.75
N GLU A 68 3.36 10.92 10.28
CA GLU A 68 4.73 10.40 10.14
C GLU A 68 4.79 9.11 9.30
N GLN A 69 3.80 8.88 8.43
CA GLN A 69 3.77 7.73 7.53
C GLN A 69 4.34 8.08 6.16
N PRO A 70 5.07 7.15 5.51
CA PRO A 70 5.59 7.39 4.17
C PRO A 70 4.46 7.51 3.14
N PRO A 71 4.60 8.30 2.06
CA PRO A 71 3.56 8.45 1.03
C PRO A 71 3.06 7.11 0.45
N ALA A 72 3.95 6.13 0.32
CA ALA A 72 3.63 4.78 -0.17
C ALA A 72 2.62 4.03 0.72
N PHE A 73 2.57 4.34 2.02
CA PHE A 73 1.59 3.77 2.94
C PHE A 73 0.16 4.09 2.50
N PHE A 74 -0.06 5.31 2.00
CA PHE A 74 -1.38 5.78 1.56
C PHE A 74 -1.74 5.37 0.14
N THR A 75 -0.80 4.89 -0.66
CA THR A 75 -1.05 4.66 -2.10
C THR A 75 -0.84 3.23 -2.54
N THR A 76 -0.25 2.39 -1.70
CA THR A 76 0.02 0.97 -2.02
C THR A 76 -1.13 0.09 -1.52
N PRO A 77 -1.91 -0.55 -2.41
CA PRO A 77 -2.94 -1.49 -2.01
C PRO A 77 -2.31 -2.65 -1.22
N ARG A 78 -2.88 -3.00 -0.07
CA ARG A 78 -2.46 -4.20 0.65
C ARG A 78 -3.03 -5.40 -0.09
N GLN A 79 -2.18 -6.35 -0.48
CA GLN A 79 -2.66 -7.63 -1.00
C GLN A 79 -3.42 -8.29 0.16
N ARG A 80 -4.75 -8.38 0.06
CA ARG A 80 -5.56 -9.13 1.03
C ARG A 80 -5.01 -10.55 1.02
N SER A 81 -4.38 -10.98 2.10
CA SER A 81 -4.14 -12.39 2.36
C SER A 81 -5.50 -13.04 2.54
N GLY A 82 -6.10 -13.49 1.43
CA GLY A 82 -7.29 -14.32 1.48
C GLY A 82 -6.94 -15.61 2.22
N ALA A 83 -7.66 -15.88 3.30
CA ALA A 83 -7.74 -17.22 3.86
C ALA A 83 -8.29 -18.16 2.76
N GLY A 84 -7.43 -19.07 2.27
CA GLY A 84 -7.79 -20.06 1.25
C GLY A 84 -6.59 -20.61 0.45
N ILE A 85 -5.79 -21.47 1.09
CA ILE A 85 -4.91 -22.53 0.55
C ILE A 85 -4.48 -22.41 -0.93
N ALA A 86 -3.21 -22.07 -1.15
CA ALA A 86 -2.36 -22.71 -2.17
C ALA A 86 -0.87 -22.53 -1.83
N PRO A 87 -0.17 -23.56 -1.32
CA PRO A 87 1.29 -23.54 -1.26
C PRO A 87 1.79 -23.99 -2.63
N PHE A 88 2.01 -23.04 -3.55
CA PHE A 88 2.60 -23.39 -4.84
C PHE A 88 3.86 -22.56 -5.10
N TRP A 89 4.99 -23.27 -5.13
CA TRP A 89 6.17 -22.93 -5.91
C TRP A 89 7.05 -21.75 -5.49
N GLN A 90 7.58 -21.80 -4.27
CA GLN A 90 8.87 -21.20 -3.92
C GLN A 90 9.50 -22.19 -2.92
N PHE A 91 10.37 -23.12 -3.28
CA PHE A 91 11.71 -22.96 -3.84
C PHE A 91 12.03 -24.11 -4.79
N LYS A 92 12.82 -23.85 -5.83
CA LYS A 92 13.59 -24.91 -6.49
C LYS A 92 14.55 -25.48 -5.45
N ALA A 93 14.11 -26.49 -4.72
CA ALA A 93 15.01 -27.42 -4.06
C ALA A 93 15.78 -28.10 -5.19
N SER A 94 16.97 -27.57 -5.44
CA SER A 94 18.01 -28.22 -6.21
C SER A 94 18.04 -29.69 -5.80
N ARG A 95 17.63 -30.59 -6.72
CA ARG A 95 17.94 -32.00 -6.58
C ARG A 95 19.46 -32.11 -6.67
N ILE A 96 20.14 -31.99 -5.54
CA ILE A 96 21.44 -32.59 -5.36
C ILE A 96 21.16 -34.09 -5.35
N VAL A 97 21.31 -34.74 -6.50
CA VAL A 97 21.38 -36.20 -6.56
C VAL A 97 22.78 -36.55 -6.06
N PRO A 98 22.95 -37.23 -4.91
CA PRO A 98 24.27 -37.71 -4.54
C PRO A 98 24.70 -38.78 -5.54
N SER A 99 25.81 -38.50 -6.22
CA SER A 99 26.60 -39.45 -6.98
C SER A 99 27.08 -40.56 -6.05
N GLN A 100 26.59 -41.79 -6.23
CA GLN A 100 27.29 -42.97 -5.72
C GLN A 100 28.12 -43.57 -6.84
N ALA A 101 29.39 -43.21 -6.79
CA ALA A 101 30.48 -43.90 -7.46
C ALA A 101 30.69 -45.30 -6.85
N HIS A 102 30.83 -46.28 -7.73
CA HIS A 102 31.67 -47.48 -7.67
C HIS A 102 32.03 -48.11 -6.31
N ARG A 103 31.70 -49.40 -6.14
CA ARG A 103 32.71 -50.44 -5.86
C ARG A 103 32.16 -51.87 -6.08
N SER A 104 32.97 -52.65 -6.77
CA SER A 104 32.87 -54.09 -7.03
C SER A 104 32.83 -54.95 -5.77
N SER A 105 32.24 -56.15 -5.87
CA SER A 105 32.90 -57.43 -5.53
C SER A 105 31.96 -58.62 -5.79
N ALA A 106 32.36 -59.50 -6.71
CA ALA A 106 32.30 -60.96 -6.62
C ALA A 106 33.29 -61.52 -7.65
#